data_AF-A0A1V4PWR1-F1
#
_entry.id   AF-A0A1V4PWR1-F1
#
_cell.length_a   1.000
_cell.length_b   1.000
_cell.length_c   1.000
_cell.angle_alpha   90.00
_cell.angle_beta   90.00
_cell.angle_gamma   90.00
#
_symmetry.space_group_name_H-M   'P 1'
#
loop_
_entity.id
_entity.type
_entity.pdbx_description
1 polymer ?
#
loop_
_entity_poly.entity_id
_entity_poly.type
_entity_poly.pdbx_seq_one_letter_code
_entity_poly.pdbx_strand_id
1 'polypeptide(L)'
;MWCPSVSLAVWANAWLAGVAAPDDVLDALSLWAPRHSATAYDSAAADRTGLPWPDLTDAGAVSLLQTLRTAAGPPTGEPAMAVALPVPGDVRGLPAGTQFTVDAISAGEALIVSHGTATAVGLVPEFAYDEDDPDFDHTDDESTDHYPEPIALAWTVYSMPEVPLREHLDLGHEEYELRSAVRSAADALVTLRAGMTSADVADPRGLVEQVLESARLHRAPDHAPERALRVLENAAHVDAIITVSSGLMPIGLQSSSEMQIANDALRPLVGVVRSARMAAVSAILQSAWRR
;
A
#
# COMPACT_ATOMS: atom_id res chain seq x y z
N MET A 1 -1.80 -6.87 -0.56
CA MET A 1 -0.56 -7.11 0.23
C MET A 1 0.46 -6.03 -0.08
N TRP A 2 0.92 -6.05 -1.32
CA TRP A 2 1.85 -5.10 -1.88
C TRP A 2 1.11 -3.91 -2.45
N CYS A 3 1.76 -2.77 -2.37
CA CYS A 3 1.47 -1.58 -3.15
C CYS A 3 2.83 -0.98 -3.55
N PRO A 4 2.87 -0.04 -4.51
CA PRO A 4 4.06 0.68 -4.86
C PRO A 4 4.87 1.17 -3.64
N SER A 5 4.21 1.81 -2.67
CA SER A 5 4.88 2.40 -1.49
C SER A 5 5.52 1.34 -0.61
N VAL A 6 4.86 0.18 -0.42
CA VAL A 6 5.44 -0.94 0.35
C VAL A 6 6.64 -1.53 -0.38
N SER A 7 6.51 -1.76 -1.69
CA SER A 7 7.58 -2.32 -2.52
C SER A 7 8.81 -1.42 -2.51
N LEU A 8 8.61 -0.11 -2.74
CA LEU A 8 9.66 0.88 -2.67
C LEU A 8 10.29 0.92 -1.28
N ALA A 9 9.49 0.97 -0.22
CA ALA A 9 9.99 1.06 1.14
C ALA A 9 10.88 -0.13 1.52
N VAL A 10 10.41 -1.37 1.32
CA VAL A 10 11.17 -2.55 1.78
C VAL A 10 12.47 -2.73 1.01
N TRP A 11 12.44 -2.53 -0.31
CA TRP A 11 13.62 -2.72 -1.16
C TRP A 11 14.59 -1.55 -1.06
N ALA A 12 14.12 -0.30 -1.07
CA ALA A 12 15.01 0.84 -0.91
C ALA A 12 15.62 0.88 0.51
N ASN A 13 14.88 0.48 1.56
CA ASN A 13 15.45 0.34 2.90
C ASN A 13 16.51 -0.76 2.97
N ALA A 14 16.27 -1.92 2.33
CA ALA A 14 17.25 -3.01 2.23
C ALA A 14 18.55 -2.55 1.56
N TRP A 15 18.40 -1.80 0.46
CA TRP A 15 19.52 -1.22 -0.27
C TRP A 15 20.29 -0.19 0.56
N LEU A 16 19.59 0.71 1.26
CA LEU A 16 20.23 1.69 2.15
C LEU A 16 20.91 1.04 3.36
N ALA A 17 20.41 -0.11 3.83
CA ALA A 17 21.04 -0.92 4.88
C ALA A 17 22.25 -1.74 4.35
N GLY A 18 22.44 -1.82 3.03
CA GLY A 18 23.52 -2.56 2.39
C GLY A 18 23.29 -4.07 2.30
N VAL A 19 22.03 -4.52 2.40
CA VAL A 19 21.63 -5.93 2.29
C VAL A 19 20.90 -6.25 0.97
N ALA A 20 20.79 -5.27 0.06
CA ALA A 20 20.30 -5.42 -1.30
C ALA A 20 21.06 -4.47 -2.25
N ALA A 21 21.04 -4.77 -3.55
CA ALA A 21 21.56 -3.92 -4.60
C ALA A 21 20.54 -2.84 -5.01
N PRO A 22 20.98 -1.71 -5.61
CA PRO A 22 20.05 -0.75 -6.22
C PRO A 22 19.16 -1.38 -7.30
N ASP A 23 19.71 -2.35 -8.05
CA ASP A 23 18.99 -3.04 -9.12
C ASP A 23 17.80 -3.86 -8.57
N ASP A 24 17.92 -4.43 -7.36
CA ASP A 24 16.80 -5.14 -6.71
C ASP A 24 15.60 -4.21 -6.45
N VAL A 25 15.86 -2.92 -6.19
CA VAL A 25 14.81 -1.90 -6.05
C VAL A 25 14.12 -1.65 -7.39
N LEU A 26 14.89 -1.51 -8.46
CA LEU A 26 14.37 -1.27 -9.80
C LEU A 26 13.58 -2.47 -10.32
N ASP A 27 14.09 -3.69 -10.11
CA ASP A 27 13.42 -4.93 -10.48
C ASP A 27 12.08 -5.07 -9.74
N ALA A 28 12.05 -4.79 -8.44
CA ALA A 28 10.81 -4.84 -7.65
C ALA A 28 9.78 -3.79 -8.09
N LEU A 29 10.24 -2.58 -8.48
CA LEU A 29 9.37 -1.53 -8.99
C LEU A 29 8.85 -1.81 -10.41
N SER A 30 9.65 -2.45 -11.26
CA SER A 30 9.29 -2.75 -12.66
C SER A 30 8.06 -3.64 -12.81
N LEU A 31 7.70 -4.37 -11.75
CA LEU A 31 6.47 -5.15 -11.66
C LEU A 31 5.21 -4.28 -11.59
N TRP A 32 5.33 -3.00 -11.21
CA TRP A 32 4.21 -2.06 -11.12
C TRP A 32 4.01 -1.27 -12.42
N ALA A 33 5.09 -0.82 -13.04
CA ALA A 33 5.06 -0.11 -14.31
C ALA A 33 6.44 -0.18 -14.97
N PRO A 34 6.54 -0.11 -16.31
CA PRO A 34 7.83 -0.17 -17.00
C PRO A 34 8.68 1.09 -16.84
N ARG A 35 8.06 2.23 -16.49
CA ARG A 35 8.74 3.52 -16.29
C ARG A 35 8.41 4.10 -14.92
N HIS A 36 9.42 4.69 -14.28
CA HIS A 36 9.26 5.40 -13.02
C HIS A 36 9.87 6.78 -13.10
N SER A 37 9.20 7.77 -12.53
CA SER A 37 9.70 9.14 -12.41
C SER A 37 9.50 9.70 -11.01
N ALA A 38 10.24 10.74 -10.66
CA ALA A 38 10.03 11.51 -9.45
C ALA A 38 10.02 13.02 -9.76
N THR A 39 9.09 13.75 -9.15
CA THR A 39 8.93 15.20 -9.29
C THR A 39 8.77 15.85 -7.92
N ALA A 40 9.32 17.05 -7.74
CA ALA A 40 9.09 17.82 -6.52
C ALA A 40 7.75 18.55 -6.60
N TYR A 41 6.96 18.50 -5.54
CA TYR A 41 5.72 19.26 -5.40
C TYR A 41 5.97 20.73 -5.04
N ASP A 42 7.04 20.99 -4.29
CA ASP A 42 7.41 22.31 -3.81
C ASP A 42 8.95 22.49 -3.81
N SER A 43 9.40 23.73 -3.73
CA SER A 43 10.84 24.03 -3.76
C SER A 43 11.60 23.45 -2.56
N ALA A 44 10.96 23.31 -1.40
CA ALA A 44 11.60 22.75 -0.22
C ALA A 44 11.79 21.22 -0.35
N ALA A 45 10.91 20.53 -1.07
CA ALA A 45 11.05 19.13 -1.43
C ALA A 45 12.22 18.95 -2.40
N ALA A 46 12.31 19.82 -3.41
CA ALA A 46 13.43 19.86 -4.35
C ALA A 46 14.77 20.06 -3.62
N ASP A 47 14.86 21.05 -2.72
CA ASP A 47 16.06 21.33 -1.92
C ASP A 47 16.51 20.13 -1.07
N ARG A 48 15.55 19.37 -0.52
CA ARG A 48 15.81 18.18 0.34
C ARG A 48 16.19 16.93 -0.44
N THR A 49 15.90 16.87 -1.73
CA THR A 49 16.03 15.64 -2.54
C THR A 49 17.00 15.78 -3.71
N GLY A 50 17.30 17.00 -4.14
CA GLY A 50 18.07 17.28 -5.36
C GLY A 50 17.24 17.17 -6.63
N LEU A 51 15.91 17.11 -6.55
CA LEU A 51 15.02 17.13 -7.71
C LEU A 51 15.01 18.52 -8.39
N PRO A 52 14.79 18.58 -9.72
CA PRO A 52 14.64 19.84 -10.42
C PRO A 52 13.38 20.59 -9.98
N TRP A 53 13.45 21.93 -9.95
CA TRP A 53 12.35 22.85 -9.70
C TRP A 53 12.63 24.21 -10.34
N PRO A 54 11.64 24.93 -10.91
CA PRO A 54 10.22 24.57 -11.04
C PRO A 54 9.91 23.69 -12.26
N ASP A 55 10.91 23.29 -13.02
CA ASP A 55 10.70 22.46 -14.21
C ASP A 55 10.23 21.06 -13.79
N LEU A 56 8.97 20.74 -14.07
CA LEU A 56 8.31 19.46 -13.78
C LEU A 56 8.75 18.34 -14.74
N THR A 57 10.02 18.29 -15.11
CA THR A 57 10.53 17.18 -15.91
C THR A 57 10.54 15.92 -15.05
N ASP A 58 9.79 14.91 -15.49
CA ASP A 58 9.78 13.56 -14.92
C ASP A 58 11.22 13.00 -14.87
N ALA A 59 11.84 13.11 -13.70
CA ALA A 59 13.20 12.62 -13.51
C ALA A 59 13.13 11.09 -13.37
N GLY A 60 13.73 10.35 -14.31
CA GLY A 60 13.56 8.89 -14.42
C GLY A 60 14.03 8.08 -13.21
N ALA A 61 13.91 6.75 -13.26
CA ALA A 61 14.12 5.85 -12.12
C ALA A 61 15.45 6.01 -11.36
N VAL A 62 16.55 6.35 -12.06
CA VAL A 62 17.85 6.63 -11.42
C VAL A 62 17.77 7.87 -10.51
N SER A 63 17.02 8.89 -10.93
CA SER A 63 16.75 10.06 -10.11
C SER A 63 15.89 9.74 -8.89
N LEU A 64 14.95 8.79 -8.96
CA LEU A 64 14.21 8.30 -7.80
C LEU A 64 15.13 7.68 -6.74
N LEU A 65 16.06 6.82 -7.14
CA LEU A 65 17.06 6.24 -6.24
C LEU A 65 17.96 7.31 -5.59
N GLN A 66 18.39 8.31 -6.37
CA GLN A 66 19.16 9.44 -5.84
C GLN A 66 18.33 10.27 -4.85
N THR A 67 17.07 10.58 -5.19
CA THR A 67 16.11 11.27 -4.32
C THR A 67 15.97 10.58 -2.97
N LEU A 68 15.78 9.26 -2.96
CA LEU A 68 15.64 8.48 -1.73
C LEU A 68 16.92 8.51 -0.90
N ARG A 69 18.10 8.37 -1.53
CA ARG A 69 19.38 8.45 -0.83
C ARG A 69 19.62 9.83 -0.22
N THR A 70 19.35 10.89 -0.97
CA THR A 70 19.51 12.28 -0.49
C THR A 70 18.56 12.55 0.67
N ALA A 71 17.29 12.14 0.54
CA ALA A 71 16.28 12.32 1.57
C ALA A 71 16.52 11.51 2.85
N ALA A 72 17.02 10.28 2.72
CA ALA A 72 17.33 9.42 3.87
C ALA A 72 18.58 9.89 4.63
N GLY A 73 19.53 10.50 3.92
CA GLY A 73 20.80 10.94 4.50
C GLY A 73 21.74 9.77 4.84
N PRO A 74 22.77 10.02 5.66
CA PRO A 74 23.72 8.98 6.06
C PRO A 74 23.05 7.93 6.96
N PRO A 75 23.49 6.66 6.88
CA PRO A 75 22.87 5.57 7.63
C PRO A 75 23.00 5.78 9.13
N THR A 76 21.86 5.74 9.83
CA THR A 76 21.78 5.94 11.29
C THR A 76 21.73 4.63 12.07
N GLY A 77 21.65 3.48 11.38
CA GLY A 77 21.43 2.16 12.01
C GLY A 77 19.96 1.82 12.23
N GLU A 78 19.04 2.66 11.76
CA GLU A 78 17.59 2.45 11.84
C GLU A 78 16.93 2.75 10.48
N PRO A 79 15.72 2.23 10.21
CA PRO A 79 15.00 2.53 8.98
C PRO A 79 14.72 4.02 8.81
N ALA A 80 15.17 4.63 7.71
CA ALA A 80 14.81 5.99 7.34
C ALA A 80 13.38 6.09 6.77
N MET A 81 12.79 4.96 6.38
CA MET A 81 11.51 4.91 5.67
C MET A 81 10.37 4.42 6.56
N ALA A 82 9.17 4.94 6.32
CA ALA A 82 7.91 4.45 6.87
C ALA A 82 6.82 4.52 5.79
N VAL A 83 5.92 3.53 5.77
CA VAL A 83 4.76 3.54 4.87
C VAL A 83 3.56 4.14 5.61
N ALA A 84 2.62 4.72 4.89
CA ALA A 84 1.28 5.02 5.38
C ALA A 84 0.26 4.45 4.39
N LEU A 85 -0.82 3.86 4.89
CA LEU A 85 -1.93 3.33 4.11
C LEU A 85 -3.23 4.03 4.54
N PRO A 86 -3.39 5.33 4.26
CA PRO A 86 -4.55 6.09 4.71
C PRO A 86 -5.84 5.59 4.06
N VAL A 87 -6.94 5.71 4.79
CA VAL A 87 -8.30 5.57 4.24
C VAL A 87 -9.16 6.73 4.73
N PRO A 88 -10.27 7.07 4.05
CA PRO A 88 -11.21 8.05 4.56
C PRO A 88 -11.63 7.73 6.01
N GLY A 89 -11.39 8.68 6.93
CA GLY A 89 -11.69 8.54 8.35
C GLY A 89 -10.56 7.98 9.23
N ASP A 90 -9.47 7.45 8.65
CA ASP A 90 -8.29 7.04 9.40
C ASP A 90 -6.99 7.30 8.65
N VAL A 91 -6.33 8.38 9.05
CA VAL A 91 -5.14 8.97 8.41
C VAL A 91 -3.94 8.98 9.36
N ARG A 92 -3.92 8.05 10.33
CA ARG A 92 -2.81 7.93 11.29
C ARG A 92 -1.47 7.85 10.56
N GLY A 93 -0.48 8.59 11.07
CA GLY A 93 0.87 8.66 10.50
C GLY A 93 1.07 9.77 9.45
N LEU A 94 0.02 10.51 9.06
CA LEU A 94 0.13 11.62 8.11
C LEU A 94 0.05 13.01 8.79
N PRO A 95 0.81 14.01 8.31
CA PRO A 95 0.77 15.38 8.84
C PRO A 95 -0.53 16.09 8.45
N ALA A 96 -1.34 16.48 9.43
CA ALA A 96 -2.64 17.10 9.21
C ALA A 96 -2.53 18.43 8.44
N GLY A 97 -3.52 18.70 7.57
CA GLY A 97 -3.64 19.99 6.85
C GLY A 97 -2.61 20.23 5.74
N THR A 98 -1.95 19.18 5.24
CA THR A 98 -0.97 19.27 4.15
C THR A 98 -1.54 18.72 2.84
N GLN A 99 -1.06 19.22 1.69
CA GLN A 99 -1.41 18.65 0.39
C GLN A 99 -0.96 17.18 0.29
N PHE A 100 0.21 16.85 0.83
CA PHE A 100 0.70 15.47 0.93
C PHE A 100 -0.36 14.53 1.53
N THR A 101 -1.03 14.95 2.61
CA THR A 101 -2.09 14.13 3.23
C THR A 101 -3.32 13.99 2.34
N VAL A 102 -3.71 15.05 1.62
CA VAL A 102 -4.85 14.98 0.67
C VAL A 102 -4.54 13.96 -0.43
N ASP A 103 -3.36 14.06 -1.03
CA ASP A 103 -2.96 13.22 -2.15
C ASP A 103 -2.69 11.78 -1.70
N ALA A 104 -2.10 11.59 -0.51
CA ALA A 104 -1.92 10.28 0.11
C ALA A 104 -3.27 9.59 0.38
N ILE A 105 -4.29 10.30 0.86
CA ILE A 105 -5.64 9.76 1.04
C ILE A 105 -6.26 9.37 -0.30
N SER A 106 -6.06 10.20 -1.34
CA SER A 106 -6.56 9.93 -2.69
C SER A 106 -5.91 8.68 -3.29
N ALA A 107 -4.60 8.53 -3.13
CA ALA A 107 -3.85 7.34 -3.58
C ALA A 107 -4.09 6.10 -2.70
N GLY A 108 -4.52 6.29 -1.44
CA GLY A 108 -4.63 5.22 -0.45
C GLY A 108 -3.28 4.72 0.09
N GLU A 109 -2.18 5.35 -0.31
CA GLU A 109 -0.83 5.00 0.09
C GLU A 109 0.11 6.19 0.07
N ALA A 110 1.15 6.13 0.91
CA ALA A 110 2.27 7.05 0.83
C ALA A 110 3.54 6.43 1.44
N LEU A 111 4.68 6.96 1.02
CA LEU A 111 5.99 6.71 1.62
C LEU A 111 6.48 7.97 2.35
N ILE A 112 7.03 7.79 3.53
CA ILE A 112 7.64 8.85 4.33
C ILE A 112 9.12 8.53 4.48
N VAL A 113 9.99 9.46 4.10
CA VAL A 113 11.44 9.35 4.28
C VAL A 113 11.88 10.42 5.27
N SER A 114 12.51 10.00 6.35
CA SER A 114 12.94 10.86 7.45
C SER A 114 14.45 10.82 7.62
N HIS A 115 15.09 11.99 7.61
CA HIS A 115 16.48 12.16 7.99
C HIS A 115 16.55 12.51 9.49
N GLY A 116 16.60 11.46 10.31
CA GLY A 116 16.52 11.59 11.78
C GLY A 116 15.26 12.34 12.22
N THR A 117 15.40 13.27 13.16
CA THR A 117 14.31 14.14 13.64
C THR A 117 14.28 15.52 12.96
N ALA A 118 15.14 15.76 11.96
CA ALA A 118 15.39 17.10 11.44
C ALA A 118 14.48 17.46 10.26
N THR A 119 14.36 16.57 9.28
CA THR A 119 13.58 16.80 8.06
C THR A 119 12.95 15.52 7.56
N ALA A 120 11.77 15.62 6.96
CA ALA A 120 11.13 14.52 6.24
C ALA A 120 10.59 14.99 4.88
N VAL A 121 10.45 14.04 3.97
CA VAL A 121 9.70 14.19 2.72
C VAL A 121 8.66 13.08 2.62
N GLY A 122 7.54 13.40 1.99
CA GLY A 122 6.50 12.44 1.64
C GLY A 122 6.54 12.14 0.15
N LEU A 123 6.28 10.91 -0.25
CA LEU A 123 6.14 10.50 -1.63
C LEU A 123 4.77 9.86 -1.81
N VAL A 124 4.05 10.28 -2.84
CA VAL A 124 2.76 9.71 -3.24
C VAL A 124 2.90 9.15 -4.66
N PRO A 125 2.58 7.88 -4.91
CA PRO A 125 2.61 7.29 -6.24
C PRO A 125 1.34 7.63 -7.03
N GLU A 126 1.48 7.80 -8.34
CA GLU A 126 0.39 7.96 -9.30
C GLU A 126 0.68 7.14 -10.56
N PHE A 127 -0.27 6.29 -10.97
CA PHE A 127 -0.16 5.52 -12.21
C PHE A 127 -0.53 6.40 -13.40
N ALA A 128 0.29 6.34 -14.44
CA ALA A 128 -0.03 6.89 -15.75
C ALA A 128 -0.40 5.75 -16.70
N TYR A 129 -1.45 5.98 -17.48
CA TYR A 129 -1.98 5.04 -18.47
C TYR A 129 -1.84 5.65 -19.86
N ASP A 130 -1.91 4.81 -20.89
CA ASP A 130 -1.93 5.29 -22.26
C ASP A 130 -3.34 5.74 -22.62
N GLU A 131 -3.57 7.06 -22.69
CA GLU A 131 -4.87 7.64 -23.04
C GLU A 131 -5.25 7.39 -24.51
N ASP A 132 -4.27 7.05 -25.36
CA ASP A 132 -4.50 6.70 -26.76
C ASP A 132 -4.81 5.19 -26.93
N ASP A 133 -4.80 4.40 -25.84
CA ASP A 133 -5.19 2.99 -25.86
C ASP A 133 -6.68 2.89 -26.22
N PRO A 134 -7.05 2.18 -27.30
CA PRO A 134 -8.44 2.02 -27.70
C PRO A 134 -9.31 1.39 -26.61
N ASP A 135 -8.74 0.63 -25.68
CA ASP A 135 -9.47 -0.04 -24.60
C ASP A 135 -9.58 0.83 -23.32
N PHE A 136 -8.99 2.05 -23.30
CA PHE A 136 -8.98 2.94 -22.14
C PHE A 136 -10.39 3.35 -21.65
N ASP A 137 -11.31 3.63 -22.58
CA ASP A 137 -12.70 4.06 -22.31
C ASP A 137 -13.72 2.90 -22.34
N HIS A 138 -13.28 1.65 -22.57
CA HIS A 138 -14.16 0.49 -22.78
C HIS A 138 -14.50 -0.32 -21.51
N THR A 139 -14.26 0.25 -20.31
CA THR A 139 -14.51 -0.43 -19.01
C THR A 139 -15.98 -0.78 -18.72
N ASP A 140 -16.93 -0.32 -19.54
CA ASP A 140 -18.37 -0.57 -19.40
C ASP A 140 -18.87 -1.81 -20.17
N ASP A 141 -18.04 -2.44 -21.01
CA ASP A 141 -18.41 -3.68 -21.71
C ASP A 141 -17.97 -4.89 -20.87
N GLU A 142 -18.93 -5.53 -20.19
CA GLU A 142 -18.76 -6.74 -19.36
C GLU A 142 -18.12 -7.95 -20.10
N SER A 143 -17.81 -7.81 -21.40
CA SER A 143 -17.21 -8.84 -22.25
C SER A 143 -15.70 -8.72 -22.48
N THR A 144 -15.04 -7.65 -22.02
CA THR A 144 -13.61 -7.45 -22.22
C THR A 144 -12.84 -7.54 -20.89
N ASP A 145 -12.12 -8.65 -20.67
CA ASP A 145 -11.23 -8.87 -19.52
C ASP A 145 -9.94 -7.99 -19.55
N HIS A 146 -9.89 -6.96 -20.41
CA HIS A 146 -8.70 -6.14 -20.61
C HIS A 146 -8.81 -4.84 -19.81
N TYR A 147 -8.07 -4.77 -18.71
CA TYR A 147 -7.84 -3.52 -17.98
C TYR A 147 -6.61 -2.82 -18.58
N PRO A 148 -6.64 -1.49 -18.78
CA PRO A 148 -5.49 -0.77 -19.31
C PRO A 148 -4.28 -0.97 -18.39
N GLU A 149 -3.16 -1.42 -18.95
CA GLU A 149 -1.92 -1.62 -18.21
C GLU A 149 -1.23 -0.26 -17.96
N PRO A 150 -0.69 -0.02 -16.76
CA PRO A 150 0.01 1.23 -16.48
C PRO A 150 1.33 1.33 -17.27
N ILE A 151 1.52 2.46 -17.96
CA ILE A 151 2.73 2.73 -18.76
C ILE A 151 3.83 3.43 -17.95
N ALA A 152 3.47 4.05 -16.83
CA ALA A 152 4.43 4.63 -15.90
C ALA A 152 3.86 4.74 -14.47
N LEU A 153 4.74 4.92 -13.51
CA LEU A 153 4.42 5.24 -12.13
C LEU A 153 5.23 6.47 -11.70
N ALA A 154 4.55 7.60 -11.55
CA ALA A 154 5.12 8.86 -11.12
C ALA A 154 5.10 8.97 -9.59
N TRP A 155 6.14 9.56 -9.01
CA TRP A 155 6.25 9.80 -7.57
C TRP A 155 6.33 11.30 -7.30
N THR A 156 5.26 11.86 -6.73
CA THR A 156 5.25 13.26 -6.32
C THR A 156 5.85 13.39 -4.92
N VAL A 157 6.87 14.23 -4.77
CA VAL A 157 7.64 14.40 -3.53
C VAL A 157 7.28 15.73 -2.85
N TYR A 158 6.80 15.65 -1.62
CA TYR A 158 6.33 16.78 -0.82
C TYR A 158 7.31 17.07 0.31
N SER A 159 7.52 18.35 0.62
CA SER A 159 8.21 18.72 1.85
C SER A 159 7.27 18.50 3.04
N MET A 160 7.78 17.91 4.12
CA MET A 160 7.01 17.84 5.36
C MET A 160 7.42 18.97 6.31
N PRO A 161 6.46 19.65 6.96
CA PRO A 161 6.76 20.70 7.93
C PRO A 161 7.40 20.14 9.20
N GLU A 162 7.04 18.91 9.56
CA GLU A 162 7.54 18.18 10.73
C GLU A 162 7.75 16.71 10.38
N VAL A 163 8.65 16.03 11.11
CA VAL A 163 8.80 14.58 11.00
C VAL A 163 7.63 13.92 11.74
N PRO A 164 6.75 13.17 11.05
CA PRO A 164 5.60 12.56 11.70
C PRO A 164 6.06 11.50 12.72
N LEU A 165 5.40 11.51 13.89
CA LEU A 165 5.63 10.50 14.92
C LEU A 165 5.22 9.12 14.39
N ARG A 166 6.17 8.19 14.40
CA ARG A 166 5.91 6.81 13.99
C ARG A 166 5.23 6.06 15.12
N GLU A 167 4.04 5.55 14.85
CA GLU A 167 3.37 4.62 15.76
C GLU A 167 4.15 3.30 15.79
N HIS A 168 4.50 2.84 16.99
CA HIS A 168 5.11 1.54 17.16
C HIS A 168 4.03 0.47 17.20
N LEU A 169 3.87 -0.24 16.08
CA LEU A 169 2.97 -1.39 15.98
C LEU A 169 3.74 -2.67 16.28
N ASP A 170 3.43 -3.32 17.39
CA ASP A 170 4.03 -4.62 17.74
C ASP A 170 3.44 -5.72 16.86
N LEU A 171 4.29 -6.40 16.11
CA LEU A 171 3.88 -7.47 15.19
C LEU A 171 3.09 -8.58 15.90
N GLY A 172 3.43 -8.91 17.14
CA GLY A 172 2.75 -9.96 17.89
C GLY A 172 1.35 -9.56 18.31
N HIS A 173 1.18 -8.33 18.79
CA HIS A 173 -0.11 -7.74 19.13
C HIS A 173 -1.01 -7.65 17.91
N GLU A 174 -0.53 -7.05 16.81
CA GLU A 174 -1.36 -6.86 15.61
C GLU A 174 -1.73 -8.19 14.93
N GLU A 175 -0.85 -9.19 14.98
CA GLU A 175 -1.17 -10.55 14.51
C GLU A 175 -2.26 -11.21 15.37
N TYR A 176 -2.25 -10.98 16.68
CA TYR A 176 -3.30 -11.46 17.58
C TYR A 176 -4.63 -10.74 17.32
N GLU A 177 -4.61 -9.41 17.22
CA GLU A 177 -5.80 -8.61 16.93
C GLU A 177 -6.42 -9.02 15.59
N LEU A 178 -5.62 -9.24 14.54
CA LEU A 178 -6.09 -9.75 13.26
C LEU A 178 -6.84 -11.07 13.42
N ARG A 179 -6.28 -12.06 14.12
CA ARG A 179 -6.95 -13.35 14.35
C ARG A 179 -8.23 -13.21 15.18
N SER A 180 -8.21 -12.34 16.19
CA SER A 180 -9.35 -12.05 17.06
C SER A 180 -10.51 -11.42 16.27
N ALA A 181 -10.19 -10.42 15.44
CA ALA A 181 -11.15 -9.71 14.59
C ALA A 181 -11.75 -10.63 13.53
N VAL A 182 -10.94 -11.45 12.84
CA VAL A 182 -11.42 -12.44 11.86
C VAL A 182 -12.40 -13.42 12.51
N ARG A 183 -12.08 -13.92 13.72
CA ARG A 183 -12.96 -14.84 14.46
C ARG A 183 -14.29 -14.16 14.81
N SER A 184 -14.22 -12.93 15.34
CA SER A 184 -15.40 -12.16 15.73
C SER A 184 -16.30 -11.85 14.53
N ALA A 185 -15.71 -11.50 13.39
CA ALA A 185 -16.44 -11.28 12.14
C ALA A 185 -17.11 -12.56 11.63
N ALA A 186 -16.41 -13.70 11.68
CA ALA A 186 -16.97 -14.99 11.29
C ALA A 186 -18.15 -15.40 12.18
N ASP A 187 -18.04 -15.23 13.50
CA ASP A 187 -19.12 -15.52 14.45
C ASP A 187 -20.35 -14.62 14.21
N ALA A 188 -20.13 -13.34 13.90
CA ALA A 188 -21.20 -12.40 13.53
C ALA A 188 -21.90 -12.84 12.23
N LEU A 189 -21.15 -13.20 11.19
CA LEU A 189 -21.71 -13.66 9.91
C LEU A 189 -22.46 -15.00 10.05
N VAL A 190 -21.99 -15.93 10.87
CA VAL A 190 -22.72 -17.19 11.16
C VAL A 190 -24.05 -16.89 11.85
N THR A 191 -24.06 -15.97 12.82
CA THR A 191 -25.27 -15.54 13.51
C THR A 191 -26.28 -14.91 12.54
N LEU A 192 -25.81 -14.10 11.60
CA LEU A 192 -26.64 -13.49 10.56
C LEU A 192 -27.20 -14.53 9.58
N ARG A 193 -26.38 -15.51 9.17
CA ARG A 193 -26.76 -16.55 8.21
C ARG A 193 -27.76 -17.57 8.77
N ALA A 194 -27.80 -17.76 10.09
CA ALA A 194 -28.75 -18.66 10.75
C ALA A 194 -30.24 -18.29 10.53
N GLY A 195 -30.53 -17.11 9.98
CA GLY A 195 -31.88 -16.66 9.61
C GLY A 195 -32.18 -16.58 8.11
N MET A 196 -31.25 -16.97 7.22
CA MET A 196 -31.31 -16.64 5.78
C MET A 196 -31.23 -17.88 4.87
N THR A 197 -31.92 -17.85 3.72
CA THR A 197 -31.72 -18.83 2.64
C THR A 197 -30.52 -18.42 1.80
N SER A 198 -29.59 -19.35 1.52
CA SER A 198 -28.37 -19.08 0.76
C SER A 198 -28.68 -18.63 -0.66
N ALA A 199 -28.28 -17.40 -1.02
CA ALA A 199 -28.08 -17.02 -2.41
C ALA A 199 -26.86 -17.79 -2.96
N ASP A 200 -26.99 -18.28 -4.20
CA ASP A 200 -25.91 -19.00 -4.90
C ASP A 200 -24.97 -17.96 -5.51
N VAL A 201 -23.86 -17.70 -4.80
CA VAL A 201 -22.78 -16.83 -5.28
C VAL A 201 -21.84 -17.68 -6.12
N ALA A 202 -21.59 -17.28 -7.36
CA ALA A 202 -20.61 -17.93 -8.24
C ALA A 202 -19.24 -17.96 -7.55
N ASP A 203 -18.68 -19.17 -7.41
CA ASP A 203 -17.41 -19.53 -6.74
C ASP A 203 -16.62 -18.38 -6.07
N PRO A 204 -16.99 -17.96 -4.84
CA PRO A 204 -16.31 -16.87 -4.15
C PRO A 204 -14.84 -17.19 -3.81
N ARG A 205 -14.47 -18.48 -3.76
CA ARG A 205 -13.08 -18.88 -3.50
C ARG A 205 -12.21 -18.64 -4.73
N GLY A 206 -12.73 -18.93 -5.92
CA GLY A 206 -12.05 -18.62 -7.18
C GLY A 206 -11.77 -17.13 -7.33
N LEU A 207 -12.75 -16.27 -7.01
CA LEU A 207 -12.57 -14.81 -7.05
C LEU A 207 -11.53 -14.30 -6.06
N VAL A 208 -11.51 -14.84 -4.83
CA VAL A 208 -10.47 -14.48 -3.83
C VAL A 208 -9.09 -14.88 -4.34
N GLU A 209 -8.95 -16.07 -4.94
CA GLU A 209 -7.68 -16.52 -5.50
C GLU A 209 -7.22 -15.62 -6.66
N GLN A 210 -8.14 -15.22 -7.55
CA GLN A 210 -7.86 -14.28 -8.64
C GLN A 210 -7.36 -12.93 -8.12
N VAL A 211 -7.98 -12.38 -7.06
CA VAL A 211 -7.52 -11.13 -6.41
C VAL A 211 -6.13 -11.30 -5.81
N LEU A 212 -5.80 -12.48 -5.29
CA LEU A 212 -4.50 -12.76 -4.68
C LEU A 212 -3.38 -13.03 -5.69
N GLU A 213 -3.70 -13.42 -6.92
CA GLU A 213 -2.71 -13.82 -7.92
C GLU A 213 -1.75 -12.68 -8.30
N SER A 214 -2.27 -11.47 -8.49
CA SER A 214 -1.45 -10.27 -8.77
C SER A 214 -0.41 -10.00 -7.67
N ALA A 215 -0.79 -10.21 -6.41
CA ALA A 215 0.10 -9.98 -5.28
C ALA A 215 1.26 -10.99 -5.19
N ARG A 216 1.15 -12.17 -5.83
CA ARG A 216 2.20 -13.21 -5.80
C ARG A 216 3.40 -12.89 -6.69
N LEU A 217 3.26 -11.94 -7.62
CA LEU A 217 4.35 -11.49 -8.48
C LEU A 217 5.42 -10.73 -7.69
N HIS A 218 5.00 -10.01 -6.64
CA HIS A 218 5.89 -9.18 -5.83
C HIS A 218 6.60 -10.02 -4.77
N ARG A 219 7.93 -9.87 -4.73
CA ARG A 219 8.80 -10.57 -3.78
C ARG A 219 9.20 -9.66 -2.63
N ALA A 220 9.38 -10.27 -1.46
CA ALA A 220 10.01 -9.62 -0.32
C ALA A 220 11.54 -9.80 -0.36
N PRO A 221 12.31 -8.89 0.24
CA PRO A 221 13.75 -9.07 0.44
C PRO A 221 14.09 -10.31 1.28
N ASP A 222 15.24 -10.94 1.03
CA ASP A 222 15.67 -12.19 1.69
C ASP A 222 15.76 -12.12 3.22
N HIS A 223 16.03 -10.93 3.76
CA HIS A 223 16.15 -10.71 5.21
C HIS A 223 14.78 -10.55 5.90
N ALA A 224 13.68 -10.54 5.14
CA ALA A 224 12.33 -10.39 5.68
C ALA A 224 11.99 -11.55 6.63
N PRO A 225 11.52 -11.28 7.86
CA PRO A 225 11.19 -12.35 8.81
C PRO A 225 9.99 -13.17 8.33
N GLU A 226 10.09 -14.50 8.35
CA GLU A 226 8.99 -15.41 7.96
C GLU A 226 7.68 -15.09 8.68
N ARG A 227 7.75 -14.70 9.97
CA ARG A 227 6.57 -14.29 10.74
C ARG A 227 5.89 -13.06 10.14
N ALA A 228 6.64 -12.07 9.69
CA ALA A 228 6.10 -10.86 9.09
C ALA A 228 5.46 -11.17 7.73
N LEU A 229 6.12 -11.99 6.90
CA LEU A 229 5.57 -12.44 5.63
C LEU A 229 4.24 -13.18 5.80
N ARG A 230 4.17 -14.12 6.76
CA ARG A 230 2.93 -14.82 7.09
C ARG A 230 1.82 -13.87 7.54
N VAL A 231 2.13 -12.82 8.29
CA VAL A 231 1.13 -11.81 8.71
C VAL A 231 0.64 -11.01 7.51
N LEU A 232 1.54 -10.60 6.61
CA LEU A 232 1.16 -9.93 5.35
C LEU A 232 0.28 -10.81 4.47
N GLU A 233 0.58 -12.10 4.36
CA GLU A 233 -0.20 -13.08 3.60
C GLU A 233 -1.59 -13.24 4.16
N ASN A 234 -1.70 -13.44 5.47
CA ASN A 234 -2.98 -13.56 6.15
C ASN A 234 -3.80 -12.26 6.00
N ALA A 235 -3.17 -11.10 6.20
CA ALA A 235 -3.85 -9.82 6.06
C ALA A 235 -4.34 -9.60 4.63
N ALA A 236 -3.54 -9.96 3.62
CA ALA A 236 -3.93 -9.86 2.21
C ALA A 236 -5.06 -10.82 1.84
N HIS A 237 -5.05 -12.04 2.36
CA HIS A 237 -6.14 -13.00 2.17
C HIS A 237 -7.45 -12.45 2.74
N VAL A 238 -7.40 -11.89 3.95
CA VAL A 238 -8.59 -11.28 4.59
C VAL A 238 -9.06 -10.05 3.81
N ASP A 239 -8.14 -9.20 3.35
CA ASP A 239 -8.42 -8.05 2.48
C ASP A 239 -9.14 -8.48 1.19
N ALA A 240 -8.64 -9.54 0.53
CA ALA A 240 -9.26 -10.11 -0.66
C ALA A 240 -10.68 -10.64 -0.39
N ILE A 241 -10.92 -11.29 0.76
CA ILE A 241 -12.26 -11.70 1.17
C ILE A 241 -13.18 -10.48 1.31
N ILE A 242 -12.71 -9.40 1.94
CA ILE A 242 -13.51 -8.17 2.11
C ILE A 242 -13.83 -7.54 0.75
N THR A 243 -12.84 -7.45 -0.14
CA THR A 243 -13.00 -6.90 -1.50
C THR A 243 -14.01 -7.70 -2.30
N VAL A 244 -13.84 -9.03 -2.38
CA VAL A 244 -14.76 -9.92 -3.09
C VAL A 244 -16.17 -9.84 -2.49
N SER A 245 -16.28 -9.83 -1.16
CA SER A 245 -17.58 -9.69 -0.49
C SER A 245 -18.26 -8.34 -0.77
N SER A 246 -17.48 -7.28 -1.01
CA SER A 246 -17.99 -5.95 -1.37
C SER A 246 -18.33 -5.82 -2.86
N GLY A 247 -17.61 -6.54 -3.74
CA GLY A 247 -17.76 -6.49 -5.20
C GLY A 247 -18.79 -7.48 -5.78
N LEU A 248 -19.11 -8.56 -5.07
CA LEU A 248 -20.15 -9.54 -5.43
C LEU A 248 -21.59 -9.01 -5.34
N MET A 249 -21.79 -7.70 -5.46
CA MET A 249 -23.09 -7.03 -5.42
C MET A 249 -23.96 -7.50 -6.58
N PRO A 250 -25.00 -8.32 -6.36
CA PRO A 250 -25.88 -8.71 -7.43
C PRO A 250 -26.78 -7.52 -7.79
N ILE A 251 -26.77 -7.12 -9.07
CA ILE A 251 -27.76 -6.17 -9.63
C ILE A 251 -29.20 -6.78 -9.60
N GLY A 252 -29.33 -8.05 -9.20
CA GLY A 252 -30.59 -8.75 -9.00
C GLY A 252 -30.77 -9.37 -7.60
N LEU A 253 -31.35 -8.57 -6.69
CA LEU A 253 -32.15 -8.91 -5.48
C LEU A 253 -31.45 -9.38 -4.17
N GLN A 254 -31.65 -8.61 -3.07
CA GLN A 254 -32.34 -8.89 -1.77
C GLN A 254 -31.99 -7.78 -0.74
N SER A 255 -32.87 -7.43 0.19
CA SER A 255 -33.01 -6.11 0.88
C SER A 255 -31.71 -5.34 1.26
N SER A 256 -31.66 -4.03 0.94
CA SER A 256 -30.61 -3.06 1.32
C SER A 256 -30.18 -3.12 2.79
N SER A 257 -31.10 -3.49 3.68
CA SER A 257 -30.83 -3.61 5.12
C SER A 257 -29.89 -4.76 5.49
N GLU A 258 -29.97 -5.90 4.79
CA GLU A 258 -29.16 -7.09 5.09
C GLU A 258 -27.72 -6.89 4.62
N MET A 259 -27.54 -6.23 3.47
CA MET A 259 -26.25 -5.80 2.96
C MET A 259 -25.58 -4.79 3.89
N GLN A 260 -26.34 -3.83 4.42
CA GLN A 260 -25.82 -2.86 5.38
C GLN A 260 -25.31 -3.54 6.66
N ILE A 261 -26.05 -4.54 7.17
CA ILE A 261 -25.69 -5.28 8.40
C ILE A 261 -24.42 -6.12 8.18
N ALA A 262 -24.30 -6.82 7.05
CA ALA A 262 -23.09 -7.57 6.73
C ALA A 262 -21.86 -6.66 6.56
N ASN A 263 -22.02 -5.52 5.89
CA ASN A 263 -20.96 -4.54 5.71
C ASN A 263 -20.55 -3.88 7.04
N ASP A 264 -21.50 -3.56 7.91
CA ASP A 264 -21.25 -3.03 9.25
C ASP A 264 -20.48 -4.05 10.12
N ALA A 265 -20.72 -5.36 9.95
CA ALA A 265 -19.97 -6.41 10.64
C ALA A 265 -18.52 -6.54 10.16
N LEU A 266 -18.25 -6.25 8.88
CA LEU A 266 -16.91 -6.32 8.30
C LEU A 266 -16.10 -5.01 8.44
N ARG A 267 -16.76 -3.86 8.63
CA ARG A 267 -16.10 -2.55 8.76
C ARG A 267 -14.95 -2.51 9.77
N PRO A 268 -15.06 -3.10 10.99
CA PRO A 268 -13.96 -3.11 11.95
C PRO A 268 -12.71 -3.86 11.45
N LEU A 269 -12.90 -4.87 10.57
CA LEU A 269 -11.83 -5.73 10.09
C LEU A 269 -10.85 -4.98 9.17
N VAL A 270 -11.33 -4.00 8.41
CA VAL A 270 -10.50 -3.16 7.52
C VAL A 270 -9.38 -2.45 8.29
N GLY A 271 -9.73 -1.88 9.46
CA GLY A 271 -8.76 -1.21 10.32
C GLY A 271 -7.67 -2.15 10.82
N VAL A 272 -8.08 -3.33 11.30
CA VAL A 272 -7.16 -4.34 11.87
C VAL A 272 -6.26 -4.97 10.80
N VAL A 273 -6.80 -5.28 9.62
CA VAL A 273 -6.02 -5.77 8.46
C VAL A 273 -4.90 -4.79 8.13
N ARG A 274 -5.22 -3.50 8.07
CA ARG A 274 -4.23 -2.46 7.79
C ARG A 274 -3.19 -2.33 8.90
N SER A 275 -3.57 -2.31 10.17
CA SER A 275 -2.59 -2.25 11.28
C SER A 275 -1.66 -3.46 11.25
N ALA A 276 -2.17 -4.67 10.98
CA ALA A 276 -1.37 -5.87 10.80
C ALA A 276 -0.40 -5.77 9.60
N ARG A 277 -0.86 -5.21 8.46
CA ARG A 277 0.02 -4.93 7.31
C ARG A 277 1.14 -3.97 7.69
N MET A 278 0.80 -2.87 8.35
CA MET A 278 1.75 -1.84 8.78
C MET A 278 2.78 -2.38 9.77
N ALA A 279 2.37 -3.19 10.74
CA ALA A 279 3.28 -3.84 11.70
C ALA A 279 4.23 -4.82 11.02
N ALA A 280 3.74 -5.61 10.07
CA ALA A 280 4.56 -6.56 9.33
C ALA A 280 5.57 -5.85 8.41
N VAL A 281 5.16 -4.79 7.70
CA VAL A 281 6.10 -3.96 6.92
C VAL A 281 7.15 -3.33 7.83
N SER A 282 6.75 -2.77 8.98
CA SER A 282 7.68 -2.20 9.97
C SER A 282 8.70 -3.24 10.47
N ALA A 283 8.26 -4.47 10.74
CA ALA A 283 9.16 -5.56 11.12
C ALA A 283 10.16 -5.93 10.02
N ILE A 284 9.73 -5.94 8.74
CA ILE A 284 10.63 -6.15 7.60
C ILE A 284 11.65 -5.02 7.51
N LEU A 285 11.21 -3.76 7.57
CA LEU A 285 12.10 -2.61 7.52
C LEU A 285 13.16 -2.65 8.63
N GLN A 286 12.77 -2.97 9.86
CA GLN A 286 13.69 -3.11 10.98
C GLN A 286 14.69 -4.26 10.81
N SER A 287 14.27 -5.37 10.21
CA SER A 287 15.13 -6.55 10.06
C SER A 287 16.37 -6.31 9.20
N ALA A 288 16.29 -5.39 8.22
CA ALA A 288 17.44 -5.01 7.38
C ALA A 288 18.64 -4.46 8.18
N TRP A 289 18.36 -3.90 9.36
CA TRP A 289 19.35 -3.21 10.19
C TRP A 289 19.82 -4.05 11.38
N ARG A 290 19.25 -5.25 11.58
CA ARG A 290 19.65 -6.20 12.64
C ARG A 290 20.72 -7.14 12.05
N ARG A 291 21.98 -6.85 12.34
CA ARG A 291 23.12 -7.72 12.00
C ARG A 291 23.33 -8.81 13.04
#